data_AF-A0A1I6JIX6-F1
#
_entry.id   AF-A0A1I6JIX6-F1
#
_cell.length_a   1.000
_cell.length_b   1.000
_cell.length_c   1.000
_cell.angle_alpha   90.00
_cell.angle_beta   90.00
_cell.angle_gamma   90.00
#
_symmetry.space_group_name_H-M   'P 1'
#
loop_
_entity.id
_entity.type
_entity.pdbx_description
1 polymer ?
#
loop_
_entity_poly.entity_id
_entity_poly.type
_entity_poly.pdbx_seq_one_letter_code
_entity_poly.pdbx_strand_id
1 'polypeptide(L)'
;MIYAGIDIAKLNHYAAVLSSDGDGFKKLSEELSDYAPEPTIIGLESTAHYGDNLVLFLVTSDYKVCVLNPIQTSSRRKDRIRKTKTDKVDAIVIAETVMMQKSHRFVTFYDLDLMDLKTLGRFRQKSIKQRTRLKIQLTSYVDQVFPELQYVVKNNATFRELY
;
A
#
# COMPACT_ATOMS: atom_id res chain seq x y z
N MET A 1 0.00 12.64 26.32
CA MET A 1 0.55 12.34 24.98
C MET A 1 0.05 10.95 24.62
N ILE A 2 -0.79 10.84 23.59
CA ILE A 2 -1.53 9.61 23.26
C ILE A 2 -0.93 9.03 21.98
N TYR A 3 -0.78 7.71 21.91
CA TYR A 3 -0.22 6.98 20.77
C TYR A 3 -1.19 5.88 20.36
N ALA A 4 -1.53 5.80 19.08
CA ALA A 4 -2.44 4.80 18.51
C ALA A 4 -1.75 3.97 17.41
N GLY A 5 -2.11 2.70 17.30
CA GLY A 5 -1.68 1.78 16.24
C GLY A 5 -2.87 1.01 15.67
N ILE A 6 -2.86 0.71 14.37
CA ILE A 6 -3.96 0.07 13.64
C ILE A 6 -3.42 -1.18 12.92
N ASP A 7 -4.09 -2.33 13.07
CA ASP A 7 -3.80 -3.61 12.38
C ASP A 7 -5.14 -4.23 11.90
N ILE A 8 -5.16 -4.90 10.74
CA ILE A 8 -6.38 -5.34 10.03
C ILE A 8 -6.37 -6.86 9.77
N ALA A 9 -7.38 -7.59 10.29
CA ALA A 9 -7.63 -9.02 10.02
C ALA A 9 -9.13 -9.39 9.85
N LYS A 10 -9.40 -10.61 9.33
CA LYS A 10 -10.64 -10.98 8.60
C LYS A 10 -11.89 -11.35 9.43
N LEU A 11 -11.82 -11.69 10.72
CA LEU A 11 -12.96 -12.31 11.45
C LEU A 11 -13.15 -11.91 12.93
N ASN A 12 -12.40 -10.95 13.49
CA ASN A 12 -12.65 -10.41 14.83
C ASN A 12 -12.36 -8.89 14.82
N HIS A 13 -13.23 -8.08 15.43
CA HIS A 13 -13.14 -6.63 15.35
C HIS A 13 -11.99 -6.05 16.21
N TYR A 14 -10.88 -5.76 15.53
CA TYR A 14 -10.02 -4.60 15.76
C TYR A 14 -10.06 -3.75 14.48
N ALA A 15 -10.03 -2.43 14.61
CA ALA A 15 -10.54 -1.50 13.59
C ALA A 15 -10.05 -1.81 12.16
N ALA A 16 -11.00 -2.23 11.32
CA ALA A 16 -10.89 -2.34 9.88
C ALA A 16 -12.16 -1.71 9.29
N VAL A 17 -11.99 -0.65 8.50
CA VAL A 17 -13.07 -0.11 7.67
C VAL A 17 -12.67 -0.25 6.21
N LEU A 18 -13.43 -1.07 5.49
CA LEU A 18 -13.44 -1.17 4.03
C LEU A 18 -14.73 -0.53 3.56
N SER A 19 -14.61 0.68 3.00
CA SER A 19 -15.63 1.32 2.19
C SER A 19 -14.91 2.10 1.11
N SER A 20 -15.28 1.88 -0.16
CA SER A 20 -14.87 2.73 -1.28
C SER A 20 -15.55 4.11 -1.24
N ASP A 21 -16.48 4.28 -0.31
CA ASP A 21 -17.19 5.53 -0.03
C ASP A 21 -16.64 6.09 1.28
N GLY A 22 -16.26 7.37 1.31
CA GLY A 22 -15.46 8.02 2.37
C GLY A 22 -15.97 7.98 3.82
N ASP A 23 -17.07 7.29 4.11
CA ASP A 23 -17.68 7.13 5.43
C ASP A 23 -16.75 6.45 6.44
N GLY A 24 -15.88 5.55 6.00
CA GLY A 24 -14.98 4.83 6.90
C GLY A 24 -13.87 5.69 7.50
N PHE A 25 -13.28 6.57 6.68
CA PHE A 25 -12.29 7.52 7.15
C PHE A 25 -12.92 8.65 7.95
N LYS A 26 -14.16 9.03 7.63
CA LYS A 26 -14.91 10.01 8.42
C LYS A 26 -15.16 9.52 9.84
N LYS A 27 -15.62 8.27 10.00
CA LYS A 27 -15.78 7.65 11.32
C LYS A 27 -14.45 7.55 12.09
N LEU A 28 -13.36 7.21 11.39
CA LEU A 28 -12.01 7.21 11.97
C LEU A 28 -11.61 8.63 12.44
N SER A 29 -11.94 9.66 11.68
CA SER A 29 -11.68 11.05 12.05
C SER A 29 -12.44 11.47 13.32
N GLU A 30 -13.71 11.07 13.45
CA GLU A 30 -14.54 11.35 14.62
C GLU A 30 -14.00 10.63 15.86
N GLU A 31 -13.62 9.35 15.74
CA GLU A 31 -12.98 8.62 16.84
C GLU A 31 -11.61 9.23 17.20
N LEU A 32 -10.82 9.65 16.22
CA LEU A 32 -9.53 10.31 16.48
C LEU A 32 -9.69 11.69 17.12
N SER A 33 -10.72 12.46 16.80
CA SER A 33 -10.96 13.75 17.48
C SER A 33 -11.27 13.58 18.96
N ASP A 34 -11.97 12.50 19.32
CA ASP A 34 -12.37 12.25 20.71
C ASP A 34 -11.23 11.65 21.55
N TYR A 35 -10.42 10.76 20.96
CA TYR A 35 -9.39 10.00 21.69
C TYR A 35 -7.95 10.46 21.46
N ALA A 36 -7.70 11.23 20.40
CA ALA A 36 -6.36 11.64 19.96
C ALA A 36 -6.34 13.12 19.51
N PRO A 37 -6.73 14.07 20.40
CA PRO A 37 -6.68 15.49 20.08
C PRO A 37 -5.25 15.93 19.77
N GLU A 38 -5.11 16.95 18.93
CA GLU A 38 -3.79 17.43 18.54
C GLU A 38 -3.00 18.03 19.71
N PRO A 39 -1.66 17.86 19.74
CA PRO A 39 -0.82 17.18 18.76
C PRO A 39 -0.65 15.67 19.07
N THR A 40 -1.14 14.81 18.16
CA THR A 40 -0.96 13.34 18.25
C THR A 40 -0.05 12.83 17.13
N ILE A 41 0.91 11.96 17.48
CA ILE A 41 1.75 11.25 16.50
C ILE A 41 1.13 9.88 16.25
N ILE A 42 0.81 9.61 14.98
CA ILE A 42 0.21 8.34 14.55
C ILE A 42 1.30 7.46 13.96
N GLY A 43 1.48 6.26 14.54
CA GLY A 43 2.37 5.24 14.01
C GLY A 43 1.62 4.27 13.11
N LEU A 44 2.18 4.01 11.93
CA LEU A 44 1.70 2.96 11.04
C LEU A 44 2.86 2.04 10.69
N GLU A 45 2.63 0.73 10.73
CA GLU A 45 3.60 -0.21 10.15
C GLU A 45 3.43 -0.21 8.63
N SER A 46 4.54 -0.22 7.88
CA SER A 46 4.49 -0.37 6.43
C SER A 46 3.97 -1.76 6.09
N THR A 47 2.65 -1.87 5.98
CA THR A 47 1.97 -2.99 5.35
C THR A 47 2.01 -2.78 3.84
N ALA A 48 1.58 -3.77 3.05
CA ALA A 48 1.50 -3.62 1.58
C ALA A 48 0.59 -2.43 1.18
N HIS A 49 0.28 -2.28 -0.11
CA HIS A 49 -0.43 -1.13 -0.73
C HIS A 49 -1.70 -0.61 -0.03
N TYR A 50 -2.27 -1.38 0.90
CA TYR A 50 -3.42 -1.01 1.73
C TYR A 50 -3.15 0.14 2.71
N GLY A 51 -1.89 0.38 3.08
CA GLY A 51 -1.52 1.49 3.96
C GLY A 51 -1.53 2.88 3.30
N ASP A 52 -1.34 2.95 1.97
CA ASP A 52 -1.06 4.21 1.27
C ASP A 52 -2.25 5.18 1.33
N ASN A 53 -3.48 4.68 1.14
CA ASN A 53 -4.69 5.51 1.22
C ASN A 53 -4.97 6.06 2.62
N LEU A 54 -4.68 5.26 3.67
CA LEU A 54 -4.85 5.69 5.05
C LEU A 54 -3.80 6.75 5.41
N VAL A 55 -2.55 6.56 4.97
CA VAL A 55 -1.48 7.56 5.13
C VAL A 55 -1.87 8.87 4.45
N LEU A 56 -2.37 8.81 3.21
CA LEU A 56 -2.86 9.97 2.48
C LEU A 56 -3.97 10.71 3.26
N PHE A 57 -4.99 9.98 3.73
CA PHE A 57 -6.10 10.56 4.49
C PHE A 57 -5.62 11.27 5.77
N LEU A 58 -4.76 10.61 6.55
CA LEU A 58 -4.29 11.16 7.82
C LEU A 58 -3.39 12.38 7.61
N VAL A 59 -2.49 12.36 6.62
CA VAL A 59 -1.61 13.49 6.29
C VAL A 59 -2.41 14.67 5.72
N THR A 60 -3.41 14.41 4.88
CA THR A 60 -4.31 15.46 4.36
C THR A 60 -5.25 16.04 5.41
N SER A 61 -5.43 15.33 6.54
CA SER A 61 -6.17 15.78 7.71
C SER A 61 -5.26 16.39 8.80
N ASP A 62 -4.05 16.83 8.43
CA ASP A 62 -3.04 17.46 9.30
C ASP A 62 -2.44 16.63 10.44
N TYR A 63 -2.71 15.31 10.49
CA TYR A 63 -2.09 14.46 11.49
C TYR A 63 -0.59 14.21 11.22
N LYS A 64 0.19 14.12 12.31
CA LYS A 64 1.61 13.74 12.24
C LYS A 64 1.77 12.24 12.11
N VAL A 65 1.90 11.75 10.88
CA VAL A 65 2.00 10.31 10.58
C VAL A 65 3.46 9.86 10.44
N CYS A 66 3.83 8.77 11.11
CA CYS A 66 5.12 8.09 10.95
C CYS A 66 4.92 6.66 10.44
N VAL A 67 5.58 6.32 9.34
CA VAL A 67 5.56 4.96 8.77
C VAL A 67 6.81 4.20 9.21
N LEU A 68 6.59 3.14 9.99
CA LEU A 68 7.62 2.26 10.53
C LEU A 68 7.93 1.12 9.55
N ASN A 69 9.21 0.78 9.45
CA ASN A 69 9.63 -0.40 8.71
C ASN A 69 9.29 -1.68 9.51
N PRO A 70 8.71 -2.73 8.90
CA PRO A 70 8.42 -4.01 9.54
C PRO A 70 9.61 -4.65 10.26
N ILE A 71 10.85 -4.34 9.85
CA ILE A 71 12.07 -4.79 10.55
C ILE A 71 12.16 -4.19 11.96
N GLN A 72 11.76 -2.93 12.14
CA GLN A 72 11.83 -2.24 13.43
C GLN A 72 10.77 -2.77 14.41
N THR A 73 9.53 -2.92 13.95
CA THR A 73 8.41 -3.49 14.71
C THR A 73 8.64 -4.98 15.04
N SER A 74 9.22 -5.75 14.12
CA SER A 74 9.54 -7.16 14.37
C SER A 74 10.67 -7.36 15.38
N SER A 75 11.66 -6.48 15.44
CA SER A 75 12.70 -6.50 16.49
C SER A 75 12.06 -6.29 17.87
N ARG A 76 11.21 -5.26 18.01
CA ARG A 76 10.49 -4.95 19.25
C ARG A 76 9.57 -6.08 19.71
N ARG A 77 8.97 -6.79 18.75
CA ARG A 77 8.12 -7.95 19.03
C ARG A 77 8.91 -9.12 19.62
N LYS A 78 10.17 -9.30 19.25
CA LYS A 78 11.05 -10.36 19.78
C LYS A 78 11.47 -10.12 21.23
N ASP A 79 11.50 -8.86 21.66
CA ASP A 79 11.85 -8.49 23.05
C ASP A 79 10.70 -8.78 24.04
N ARG A 80 9.49 -9.10 23.56
CA ARG A 80 8.35 -9.46 24.42
C ARG A 80 8.38 -10.93 24.83
N ILE A 81 8.12 -11.18 26.10
CA ILE A 81 8.06 -12.53 26.72
C ILE A 81 6.95 -13.40 26.09
N ARG A 82 5.80 -12.81 25.74
CA ARG A 82 4.69 -13.50 25.07
C ARG A 82 4.73 -13.26 23.56
N LYS A 83 4.83 -14.34 22.78
CA LYS A 83 4.97 -14.34 21.31
C LYS A 83 3.64 -14.37 20.54
N THR A 84 2.51 -14.12 21.19
CA THR A 84 1.18 -14.20 20.56
C THR A 84 0.97 -13.03 19.61
N LYS A 85 0.69 -13.33 18.33
CA LYS A 85 0.36 -12.34 17.29
C LYS A 85 -1.14 -12.06 17.30
N THR A 86 -1.52 -10.82 17.60
CA THR A 86 -2.91 -10.35 17.55
C THR A 86 -2.90 -8.87 17.20
N ASP A 87 -3.93 -8.40 16.51
CA ASP A 87 -4.04 -7.01 16.04
C ASP A 87 -3.86 -5.98 17.17
N LYS A 88 -4.39 -6.26 18.38
CA LYS A 88 -4.15 -5.47 19.60
C LYS A 88 -2.68 -5.34 19.98
N VAL A 89 -1.97 -6.47 19.97
CA VAL A 89 -0.57 -6.53 20.37
C VAL A 89 0.28 -5.81 19.33
N ASP A 90 -0.04 -5.95 18.06
CA ASP A 90 0.68 -5.31 16.96
C ASP A 90 0.49 -3.78 17.01
N ALA A 91 -0.74 -3.30 17.28
CA ALA A 91 -1.03 -1.89 17.55
C ALA A 91 -0.23 -1.31 18.73
N ILE A 92 -0.16 -2.03 19.86
CA ILE A 92 0.62 -1.61 21.03
C ILE A 92 2.12 -1.54 20.69
N VAL A 93 2.64 -2.55 19.98
CA VAL A 93 4.05 -2.58 19.57
C VAL A 93 4.38 -1.40 18.65
N ILE A 94 3.47 -1.02 17.73
CA ILE A 94 3.62 0.17 16.89
C ILE A 94 3.68 1.44 17.75
N ALA A 95 2.73 1.60 18.68
CA ALA A 95 2.67 2.76 19.57
C ALA A 95 3.94 2.87 20.45
N GLU A 96 4.38 1.78 21.07
CA GLU A 96 5.64 1.72 21.84
C GLU A 96 6.85 2.04 20.94
N THR A 97 6.83 1.58 19.69
CA THR A 97 7.89 1.84 18.72
C THR A 97 8.05 3.32 18.42
N VAL A 98 6.94 3.99 18.13
CA VAL A 98 6.90 5.45 17.95
C VAL A 98 7.30 6.17 19.23
N MET A 99 6.79 5.78 20.39
CA MET A 99 7.05 6.47 21.66
C MET A 99 8.53 6.51 22.03
N MET A 100 9.27 5.42 21.80
CA MET A 100 10.70 5.35 22.18
C MET A 100 11.65 5.90 21.10
N GLN A 101 11.15 6.33 19.92
CA GLN A 101 12.00 6.95 18.90
C GLN A 101 12.47 8.34 19.37
N LYS A 102 13.78 8.59 19.28
CA LYS A 102 14.38 9.90 19.60
C LYS A 102 14.05 10.99 18.57
N SER A 103 13.76 10.58 17.34
CA SER A 103 13.40 11.45 16.22
C SER A 103 12.42 10.72 15.31
N HIS A 104 11.36 11.41 14.90
CA HIS A 104 10.31 10.88 14.04
C HIS A 104 10.49 11.44 12.63
N ARG A 105 10.46 10.55 11.63
CA ARG A 105 10.29 10.95 10.23
C ARG A 105 8.79 10.98 9.93
N PHE A 106 8.24 12.18 9.78
CA PHE A 106 6.86 12.34 9.34
C PHE A 106 6.73 12.19 7.84
N VAL A 107 5.60 11.62 7.41
CA VAL A 107 5.24 11.57 5.98
C VAL A 107 4.88 12.98 5.53
N THR A 108 5.45 13.38 4.39
CA THR A 108 5.19 14.68 3.76
C THR A 108 4.34 14.52 2.51
N PHE A 109 3.77 15.62 2.01
CA PHE A 109 3.11 15.64 0.70
C PHE A 109 4.03 15.16 -0.44
N TYR A 110 5.33 15.46 -0.36
CA TYR A 110 6.31 14.93 -1.31
C TYR A 110 6.45 13.40 -1.23
N ASP A 111 6.40 12.82 -0.03
CA ASP A 111 6.41 11.36 0.11
C ASP A 111 5.13 10.73 -0.49
N LEU A 112 3.97 11.40 -0.36
CA LEU A 112 2.71 10.97 -0.98
C LEU A 112 2.80 10.97 -2.52
N ASP A 113 3.31 12.05 -3.12
CA ASP A 113 3.53 12.13 -4.57
C ASP A 113 4.47 11.01 -5.06
N LEU A 114 5.51 10.69 -4.30
CA LEU A 114 6.41 9.58 -4.59
C LEU A 114 5.74 8.21 -4.49
N MET A 115 4.80 8.03 -3.55
CA MET A 115 3.99 6.80 -3.45
C MET A 115 3.12 6.62 -4.69
N ASP A 116 2.43 7.68 -5.12
CA ASP A 116 1.59 7.68 -6.33
C ASP A 116 2.41 7.38 -7.58
N LEU A 117 3.56 8.03 -7.73
CA LEU A 117 4.46 7.80 -8.85
C LEU A 117 4.92 6.34 -8.92
N LYS A 118 5.27 5.73 -7.79
CA LYS A 118 5.62 4.29 -7.73
C LYS A 118 4.46 3.41 -8.14
N THR A 119 3.24 3.72 -7.69
CA THR A 119 2.02 2.98 -8.03
C THR A 119 1.72 3.06 -9.53
N LEU A 120 1.77 4.25 -10.12
CA LEU A 120 1.61 4.46 -11.56
C LEU A 120 2.70 3.74 -12.36
N GLY A 121 3.96 3.75 -11.89
CA GLY A 121 5.07 3.02 -12.51
C GLY A 121 4.82 1.51 -12.56
N ARG A 122 4.38 0.91 -11.45
CA ARG A 122 4.02 -0.52 -11.38
C ARG A 122 2.83 -0.84 -12.30
N PHE A 123 1.81 0.01 -12.30
CA PHE A 123 0.64 -0.14 -13.17
C PHE A 123 1.06 -0.14 -14.65
N ARG A 124 1.86 0.84 -15.08
CA ARG A 124 2.41 0.90 -16.44
C ARG A 124 3.15 -0.38 -16.81
N GLN A 125 4.02 -0.90 -15.94
CA GLN A 125 4.77 -2.12 -16.20
C GLN A 125 3.84 -3.34 -16.36
N LYS A 126 2.79 -3.44 -15.53
CA LYS A 126 1.76 -4.49 -15.63
C LYS A 126 1.01 -4.40 -16.96
N SER A 127 0.59 -3.21 -17.37
CA SER A 127 -0.10 -2.96 -18.63
C SER A 127 0.77 -3.31 -19.84
N ILE A 128 2.07 -2.98 -19.81
CA ILE A 128 3.02 -3.38 -20.87
C ILE A 128 3.11 -4.90 -20.97
N LYS A 129 3.24 -5.61 -19.84
CA LYS A 129 3.31 -7.08 -19.83
C LYS A 129 2.02 -7.72 -20.37
N GLN A 130 0.86 -7.19 -19.99
CA GLN A 130 -0.44 -7.65 -20.51
C GLN A 130 -0.56 -7.43 -22.01
N ARG A 131 -0.19 -6.25 -22.51
CA ARG A 131 -0.17 -5.96 -23.95
C ARG A 131 0.71 -6.94 -24.71
N THR A 132 1.94 -7.19 -24.23
CA THR A 132 2.85 -8.14 -24.86
C THR A 132 2.28 -9.55 -24.88
N ARG A 133 1.70 -10.01 -23.76
CA ARG A 133 1.05 -11.32 -23.66
C ARG A 133 -0.10 -11.44 -24.66
N LEU A 134 -1.01 -10.47 -24.71
CA LEU A 134 -2.14 -10.48 -25.63
C LEU A 134 -1.69 -10.44 -27.09
N LYS A 135 -0.64 -9.69 -27.41
CA LYS A 135 -0.05 -9.64 -28.75
C LYS A 135 0.47 -11.01 -29.18
N ILE A 136 1.25 -11.68 -28.33
CA ILE A 136 1.77 -13.03 -28.60
C ILE A 136 0.61 -14.01 -28.80
N GLN A 137 -0.40 -13.94 -27.93
CA GLN A 137 -1.56 -14.82 -27.98
C GLN A 137 -2.36 -14.63 -29.27
N LEU A 138 -2.58 -13.38 -29.68
CA LEU A 138 -3.23 -13.04 -30.94
C LEU A 138 -2.43 -13.55 -32.14
N THR A 139 -1.12 -13.30 -32.19
CA THR A 139 -0.24 -13.79 -33.26
C THR A 139 -0.34 -15.32 -33.36
N SER A 140 -0.24 -16.03 -32.24
CA SER A 140 -0.35 -17.49 -32.22
C SER A 140 -1.69 -18.01 -32.77
N TYR A 141 -2.81 -17.33 -32.48
CA TYR A 141 -4.11 -17.74 -33.03
C TYR A 141 -4.24 -17.43 -34.52
N VAL A 142 -3.69 -16.29 -34.97
CA VAL A 142 -3.64 -15.95 -36.39
C VAL A 142 -2.80 -16.98 -37.15
N ASP A 143 -1.63 -17.37 -36.64
CA ASP A 143 -0.75 -18.35 -37.28
C ASP A 143 -1.39 -19.74 -37.41
N GLN A 144 -2.28 -20.12 -36.47
CA GLN A 144 -3.00 -21.38 -36.50
C GLN A 144 -4.12 -21.42 -37.54
N VAL A 145 -4.80 -20.29 -37.77
CA VAL A 145 -6.03 -20.23 -38.59
C VAL A 145 -5.77 -19.64 -39.98
N PHE A 146 -4.82 -18.72 -40.10
CA PHE A 146 -4.52 -18.00 -41.33
C PHE A 146 -3.05 -17.51 -41.41
N PRO A 147 -2.08 -18.45 -41.54
CA PRO A 147 -0.66 -18.14 -41.53
C PRO A 147 -0.21 -17.27 -42.71
N GLU A 148 -0.98 -17.17 -43.79
CA GLU A 148 -0.67 -16.35 -44.95
C GLU A 148 -0.83 -14.85 -44.67
N LEU A 149 -1.57 -14.48 -43.62
CA LEU A 149 -1.85 -13.08 -43.26
C LEU A 149 -0.57 -12.26 -43.05
N GLN A 150 0.48 -12.87 -42.50
CA GLN A 150 1.77 -12.23 -42.27
C GLN A 150 2.44 -11.73 -43.57
N TYR A 151 2.10 -12.34 -44.73
CA TYR A 151 2.63 -11.95 -46.03
C TYR A 151 1.77 -10.88 -46.72
N VAL A 152 0.49 -10.81 -46.39
CA VAL A 152 -0.47 -9.84 -46.94
C VAL A 152 -0.37 -8.49 -46.22
N VAL A 153 -0.16 -8.50 -44.90
CA VAL A 153 -0.05 -7.29 -44.07
C VAL A 153 1.40 -6.82 -43.96
N LYS A 154 2.13 -6.76 -45.08
CA LYS A 154 3.57 -6.41 -45.08
C LYS A 154 3.87 -4.92 -44.87
N ASN A 155 2.86 -4.06 -44.74
CA ASN A 155 3.08 -2.61 -44.80
C ASN A 155 2.81 -1.79 -43.52
N ASN A 156 2.67 -2.36 -42.30
CA ASN A 156 2.71 -1.53 -41.08
C ASN A 156 2.97 -2.23 -39.72
N ALA A 157 3.67 -3.37 -39.66
CA ALA A 157 4.18 -3.88 -38.39
C ALA A 157 5.32 -4.88 -38.60
N THR A 158 6.55 -4.39 -38.73
CA THR A 158 7.74 -5.23 -38.74
C THR A 158 7.91 -5.87 -37.36
N PHE A 159 7.49 -7.13 -37.22
CA PHE A 159 7.98 -8.02 -36.18
C PHE A 159 9.32 -8.57 -36.66
N ARG A 160 10.42 -7.99 -36.18
CA ARG A 160 11.74 -8.59 -36.35
C ARG A 160 12.01 -9.51 -35.17
N GLU A 161 12.18 -10.80 -35.46
CA GLU A 161 12.82 -11.75 -34.57
C GLU A 161 14.29 -11.34 -34.40
N LEU A 162 14.76 -11.32 -33.16
CA LEU A 162 16.18 -11.26 -32.83
C LEU A 162 16.63 -12.70 -32.59
N TYR A 163 17.56 -13.18 -33.43
CA TYR A 163 18.44 -14.30 -33.12
C TYR A 163 19.40 -13.91 -32.00
#